data_AF-A0A177EFT2-F1
#
_entry.id   AF-A0A177EFT2-F1
#
_cell.length_a   1.000
_cell.length_b   1.000
_cell.length_c   1.000
_cell.angle_alpha   90.00
_cell.angle_beta   90.00
_cell.angle_gamma   90.00
#
_symmetry.space_group_name_H-M   'P 1'
#
loop_
_entity.id
_entity.type
_entity.pdbx_description
1 polymer ?
#
loop_
_entity_poly.entity_id
_entity_poly.type
_entity_poly.pdbx_seq_one_letter_code
_entity_poly.pdbx_strand_id
1 'polypeptide(L)'
;MISNRNELLNEIEKKLSQLNNKQEPIYINPNDVVVASVDIYKKTAKLDIRYEPLNNLIQTIFMSLLWNNIDRESKNTTSKIRINEITDILLKTEQIITALMEMSEEINNKEQRMAYYNMMNTTHLFMIKYPVVKWSMQETIKEIIAGFCGRYIKNEDIKEDEALMGLLELNESKGYSRLQRVLEIVTAFESMQIRQNKNGGMGSFSKQIKLTKDDFYSLDLFLALNSNSSKILNTLIESFKFIKRSEDLMKSDHKCIYDTLFFFLVNQQFQPEDVDNCRNLFKASIEIVEALPGDVYANYSESKMESLLKEHNITPSTFKLNIIRRFGQSIKKQLNSVFSRPIRIKRESFLGGKKEWAFYTDGEVHINYNMKIPEATLINTVVSSTGLDGSLVPIRSSEADARKETLKKRAIIIALIILIVAAVLYSIYYRRAIMHKKVAKRWW
;
A
#
# COMPACT_ATOMS: atom_id res chain seq x y z
N MET A 1 11.80 -20.68 6.76
CA MET A 1 11.88 -19.29 6.23
C MET A 1 13.25 -18.69 6.49
N ILE A 2 13.68 -18.59 7.76
CA ILE A 2 15.02 -18.11 8.13
C ILE A 2 15.93 -19.33 8.28
N SER A 3 16.96 -19.45 7.43
CA SER A 3 17.84 -20.63 7.39
C SER A 3 18.77 -20.73 8.60
N ASN A 4 19.09 -19.61 9.23
CA ASN A 4 19.94 -19.53 10.42
C ASN A 4 19.18 -19.11 11.69
N ARG A 5 17.93 -19.55 11.86
CA ARG A 5 17.07 -19.17 13.00
C ARG A 5 17.74 -19.34 14.37
N ASN A 6 18.44 -20.45 14.60
CA ASN A 6 19.08 -20.73 15.89
C ASN A 6 20.21 -19.73 16.18
N GLU A 7 21.03 -19.40 15.18
CA GLU A 7 22.07 -18.38 15.29
C GLU A 7 21.47 -17.02 15.62
N LEU A 8 20.41 -16.63 14.89
CA LEU A 8 19.66 -15.40 15.10
C LEU A 8 19.11 -15.30 16.55
N LEU A 9 18.42 -16.35 17.03
CA LEU A 9 17.84 -16.36 18.37
C LEU A 9 18.91 -16.31 19.46
N ASN A 10 20.04 -17.00 19.28
CA ASN A 10 21.17 -16.98 20.21
C ASN A 10 21.78 -15.57 20.34
N GLU A 11 21.91 -14.84 19.23
CA GLU A 11 22.40 -13.46 19.26
C GLU A 11 21.44 -12.51 19.97
N ILE A 12 20.14 -12.67 19.72
CA ILE A 12 19.11 -11.91 20.44
C ILE A 12 19.19 -12.23 21.93
N GLU A 13 19.26 -13.49 22.32
CA GLU A 13 19.33 -13.90 23.73
C GLU A 13 20.56 -13.32 24.43
N LYS A 14 21.72 -13.36 23.76
CA LYS A 14 22.95 -12.75 24.25
C LYS A 14 22.76 -11.25 24.47
N LYS A 15 22.13 -10.54 23.54
CA LYS A 15 21.88 -9.10 23.67
C LYS A 15 20.90 -8.78 24.79
N LEU A 16 19.80 -9.54 24.91
CA LEU A 16 18.82 -9.38 25.99
C LEU A 16 19.44 -9.65 27.36
N SER A 17 20.33 -10.64 27.46
CA SER A 17 21.05 -10.96 28.69
C SER A 17 22.00 -9.84 29.13
N GLN A 18 22.55 -9.07 28.18
CA GLN A 18 23.37 -7.88 28.47
C GLN A 18 22.54 -6.67 28.91
N LEU A 19 21.28 -6.57 28.46
CA LEU A 19 20.36 -5.52 28.92
C LEU A 19 19.92 -5.74 30.37
N ASN A 20 19.95 -6.99 30.83
CA ASN A 20 19.59 -7.42 32.18
C ASN A 20 20.66 -7.09 33.25
N ASN A 21 21.32 -5.93 33.19
CA ASN A 21 22.43 -5.57 34.08
C ASN A 21 22.01 -5.53 35.58
N LYS A 22 22.06 -6.69 36.26
CA LYS A 22 22.09 -6.91 37.72
C LYS A 22 21.13 -6.09 38.60
N GLN A 23 20.02 -5.59 38.06
CA GLN A 23 18.97 -4.95 38.86
C GLN A 23 17.92 -6.00 39.23
N GLU A 24 17.63 -6.12 40.52
CA GLU A 24 16.43 -6.80 41.01
C GLU A 24 15.31 -5.75 41.15
N PRO A 25 14.11 -5.99 40.60
CA PRO A 25 13.68 -7.19 39.86
C PRO A 25 14.20 -7.24 38.40
N ILE A 26 14.36 -8.47 37.87
CA ILE A 26 14.72 -8.74 36.47
C ILE A 26 13.62 -8.18 35.56
N TYR A 27 13.88 -6.99 35.01
CA TYR A 27 12.98 -6.32 34.09
C TYR A 27 13.75 -5.89 32.85
N ILE A 28 13.37 -6.46 31.70
CA ILE A 28 13.85 -6.02 30.40
C ILE A 28 12.73 -5.20 29.75
N ASN A 29 13.02 -3.93 29.48
CA ASN A 29 12.06 -3.03 28.87
C ASN A 29 11.58 -3.60 27.51
N PRO A 30 10.26 -3.76 27.29
CA PRO A 30 9.70 -4.23 26.03
C PRO A 30 10.21 -3.49 24.78
N ASN A 31 10.41 -2.17 24.89
CA ASN A 31 10.91 -1.37 23.77
C ASN A 31 12.35 -1.73 23.43
N ASP A 32 13.20 -2.01 24.44
CA ASP A 32 14.58 -2.44 24.22
C ASP A 32 14.63 -3.84 23.60
N VAL A 33 13.70 -4.73 23.98
CA VAL A 33 13.53 -6.04 23.34
C VAL A 33 13.21 -5.86 21.86
N VAL A 34 12.18 -5.05 21.55
CA VAL A 34 11.74 -4.78 20.18
C VAL A 34 12.90 -4.23 19.33
N VAL A 35 13.59 -3.20 19.83
CA VAL A 35 14.71 -2.55 19.14
C VAL A 35 15.86 -3.53 18.90
N ALA A 36 16.28 -4.27 19.95
CA ALA A 36 17.38 -5.23 19.84
C ALA A 36 17.05 -6.35 18.85
N SER A 37 15.85 -6.91 18.90
CA SER A 37 15.42 -7.97 18.00
C SER A 37 15.37 -7.52 16.54
N VAL A 38 14.88 -6.31 16.27
CA VAL A 38 14.87 -5.75 14.92
C VAL A 38 16.27 -5.51 14.38
N ASP A 39 17.15 -4.90 15.18
CA ASP A 39 18.53 -4.64 14.79
C ASP A 39 19.29 -5.92 14.44
N ILE A 40 19.14 -6.94 15.28
CA ILE A 40 19.81 -8.22 15.09
C ILE A 40 19.20 -8.92 13.88
N TYR A 41 17.88 -8.96 13.75
CA TYR A 41 17.20 -9.52 12.57
C TYR A 41 17.74 -8.93 11.27
N LYS A 42 17.81 -7.60 11.16
CA LYS A 42 18.33 -6.91 9.95
C LYS A 42 19.80 -7.23 9.66
N LYS A 43 20.58 -7.54 10.70
CA LYS A 43 22.02 -7.81 10.57
C LYS A 43 22.31 -9.27 10.24
N THR A 44 21.55 -10.20 10.80
CA THR A 44 21.96 -11.61 10.81
C THR A 44 20.95 -12.58 10.23
N ALA A 45 19.69 -12.19 10.01
CA ALA A 45 18.72 -13.09 9.38
C ALA A 45 19.12 -13.42 7.94
N LYS A 46 19.24 -14.71 7.64
CA LYS A 46 19.43 -15.25 6.28
C LYS A 46 18.11 -15.87 5.84
N LEU A 47 17.48 -15.27 4.84
CA LEU A 47 16.25 -15.81 4.26
C LEU A 47 16.58 -16.88 3.22
N ASP A 48 15.76 -17.93 3.19
CA ASP A 48 15.79 -18.89 2.09
C ASP A 48 15.38 -18.20 0.77
N ILE A 49 16.09 -18.52 -0.32
CA ILE A 49 15.93 -17.94 -1.65
C ILE A 49 14.48 -17.93 -2.14
N ARG A 50 13.68 -18.92 -1.73
CA ARG A 50 12.25 -19.00 -2.12
C ARG A 50 11.46 -17.78 -1.63
N TYR A 51 11.85 -17.17 -0.52
CA TYR A 51 11.14 -16.04 0.11
C TYR A 51 11.64 -14.66 -0.36
N GLU A 52 12.71 -14.61 -1.17
CA GLU A 52 13.31 -13.36 -1.67
C GLU A 52 12.34 -12.35 -2.32
N PRO A 53 11.26 -12.77 -3.01
CA PRO A 53 10.29 -11.83 -3.57
C PRO A 53 9.55 -10.98 -2.53
N LEU A 54 9.54 -11.38 -1.25
CA LEU A 54 8.74 -10.80 -0.18
C LEU A 54 9.55 -10.26 1.00
N ASN A 55 10.86 -10.08 0.84
CA ASN A 55 11.78 -9.71 1.94
C ASN A 55 11.29 -8.54 2.81
N ASN A 56 10.78 -7.46 2.20
CA ASN A 56 10.36 -6.28 2.96
C ASN A 56 9.04 -6.53 3.69
N LEU A 57 8.13 -7.28 3.06
CA LEU A 57 6.91 -7.69 3.72
C LEU A 57 7.22 -8.58 4.95
N ILE A 58 8.15 -9.54 4.81
CA ILE A 58 8.56 -10.42 5.92
C ILE A 58 9.07 -9.58 7.10
N GLN A 59 9.96 -8.63 6.83
CA GLN A 59 10.51 -7.73 7.83
C GLN A 59 9.41 -6.88 8.49
N THR A 60 8.49 -6.32 7.71
CA THR A 60 7.38 -5.52 8.23
C THR A 60 6.41 -6.34 9.08
N ILE A 61 6.06 -7.56 8.67
CA ILE A 61 5.22 -8.47 9.48
C ILE A 61 5.91 -8.77 10.79
N PHE A 62 7.19 -9.15 10.75
CA PHE A 62 7.96 -9.43 11.96
C PHE A 62 7.95 -8.25 12.92
N MET A 63 8.27 -7.03 12.45
CA MET A 63 8.25 -5.81 13.26
C MET A 63 6.87 -5.49 13.83
N SER A 64 5.82 -5.64 13.02
CA SER A 64 4.45 -5.32 13.43
C SER A 64 3.96 -6.30 14.50
N LEU A 65 4.20 -7.60 14.30
CA LEU A 65 3.86 -8.62 15.29
C LEU A 65 4.70 -8.45 16.56
N LEU A 66 5.97 -8.10 16.44
CA LEU A 66 6.83 -7.83 17.60
C LEU A 66 6.32 -6.64 18.42
N TRP A 67 5.92 -5.55 17.76
CA TRP A 67 5.37 -4.38 18.45
C TRP A 67 4.06 -4.68 19.21
N ASN A 68 3.20 -5.51 18.60
CA ASN A 68 1.86 -5.78 19.11
C ASN A 68 1.79 -6.95 20.11
N ASN A 69 2.70 -7.93 20.03
CA ASN A 69 2.59 -9.18 20.81
C ASN A 69 3.63 -9.34 21.93
N ILE A 70 4.61 -8.45 22.05
CA ILE A 70 5.51 -8.43 23.21
C ILE A 70 4.74 -7.90 24.43
N ASP A 71 4.69 -8.67 25.51
CA ASP A 71 3.96 -8.29 26.73
C ASP A 71 4.62 -7.08 27.40
N ARG A 72 3.87 -5.97 27.48
CA ARG A 72 4.30 -4.71 28.10
C ARG A 72 3.90 -4.58 29.56
N GLU A 73 2.99 -5.41 30.04
CA GLU A 73 2.42 -5.36 31.39
C GLU A 73 3.18 -6.26 32.37
N SER A 74 3.90 -7.27 31.88
CA SER A 74 4.75 -8.14 32.70
C SER A 74 5.88 -7.37 33.37
N LYS A 75 5.84 -7.32 34.72
CA LYS A 75 6.83 -6.63 35.56
C LYS A 75 8.08 -7.47 35.87
N ASN A 76 8.05 -8.77 35.59
CA ASN A 76 9.14 -9.71 35.87
C ASN A 76 9.37 -10.63 34.67
N THR A 77 10.09 -10.15 33.65
CA THR A 77 10.30 -10.91 32.42
C THR A 77 11.76 -11.25 32.22
N THR A 78 12.07 -12.54 32.19
CA THR A 78 13.43 -13.03 31.92
C THR A 78 13.74 -12.99 30.43
N SER A 79 15.04 -13.02 30.08
CA SER A 79 15.48 -13.17 28.68
C SER A 79 14.86 -14.41 28.02
N LYS A 80 14.75 -15.52 28.75
CA LYS A 80 14.13 -16.76 28.26
C LYS A 80 12.65 -16.57 27.87
N ILE A 81 11.87 -15.86 28.68
CA ILE A 81 10.46 -15.57 28.34
C ILE A 81 10.39 -14.72 27.08
N ARG A 82 11.21 -13.65 26.99
CA ARG A 82 11.27 -12.79 25.80
C ARG A 82 11.68 -13.57 24.54
N ILE A 83 12.62 -14.51 24.66
CA ILE A 83 13.03 -15.36 23.54
C ILE A 83 11.92 -16.29 23.06
N ASN A 84 11.11 -16.83 23.98
CA ASN A 84 9.95 -17.62 23.59
C ASN A 84 8.93 -16.76 22.83
N GLU A 85 8.60 -15.56 23.31
CA GLU A 85 7.71 -14.63 22.60
C GLU A 85 8.22 -14.33 21.18
N ILE A 86 9.52 -14.02 21.04
CA ILE A 86 10.15 -13.74 19.75
C ILE A 86 10.12 -14.97 18.84
N THR A 87 10.33 -16.16 19.39
CA THR A 87 10.26 -17.42 18.64
C THR A 87 8.86 -17.63 18.07
N ASP A 88 7.82 -17.43 18.89
CA ASP A 88 6.42 -17.53 18.46
C ASP A 88 6.09 -16.49 17.38
N ILE A 89 6.57 -15.26 17.52
CA ILE A 89 6.40 -14.20 16.52
C ILE A 89 7.07 -14.57 15.18
N LEU A 90 8.26 -15.16 15.21
CA LEU A 90 8.95 -15.64 14.00
C LEU A 90 8.19 -16.78 13.33
N LEU A 91 7.62 -17.70 14.11
CA LEU A 91 6.77 -18.79 13.59
C LEU A 91 5.51 -18.25 12.94
N LYS A 92 4.81 -17.30 13.58
CA LYS A 92 3.62 -16.64 13.00
C LYS A 92 3.95 -15.89 11.71
N THR A 93 5.09 -15.19 11.68
CA THR A 93 5.58 -14.51 10.48
C THR A 93 5.80 -15.51 9.34
N GLU A 94 6.44 -16.66 9.62
CA GLU A 94 6.65 -17.72 8.65
C GLU A 94 5.33 -18.33 8.15
N GLN A 95 4.36 -18.57 9.02
CA GLN A 95 3.05 -19.10 8.65
C GLN A 95 2.33 -18.16 7.66
N ILE A 96 2.27 -16.85 7.97
CA ILE A 96 1.62 -15.85 7.12
C ILE A 96 2.28 -15.78 5.74
N ILE A 97 3.62 -15.75 5.71
CA ILE A 97 4.36 -15.61 4.46
C ILE A 97 4.29 -16.89 3.63
N THR A 98 4.36 -18.07 4.26
CA THR A 98 4.19 -19.35 3.58
C THR A 98 2.81 -19.46 2.96
N ALA A 99 1.76 -19.10 3.72
CA ALA A 99 0.39 -19.07 3.24
C ALA A 99 0.20 -18.13 2.03
N LEU A 100 0.80 -16.94 2.07
CA LEU A 100 0.75 -15.98 0.96
C LEU A 100 1.45 -16.54 -0.29
N MET A 101 2.63 -17.14 -0.11
CA MET A 101 3.38 -17.77 -1.20
C MET A 101 2.61 -18.92 -1.83
N GLU A 102 2.10 -19.85 -1.03
CA GLU A 102 1.31 -21.00 -1.52
C GLU A 102 0.07 -20.54 -2.28
N MET A 103 -0.66 -19.55 -1.74
CA MET A 103 -1.81 -18.97 -2.45
C MET A 103 -1.37 -18.38 -3.79
N SER A 104 -0.26 -17.64 -3.82
CA SER A 104 0.20 -16.97 -5.04
C SER A 104 0.69 -17.95 -6.13
N GLU A 105 1.08 -19.17 -5.77
CA GLU A 105 1.40 -20.23 -6.75
C GLU A 105 0.15 -20.67 -7.54
N GLU A 106 -1.05 -20.44 -7.00
CA GLU A 106 -2.31 -20.66 -7.74
C GLU A 106 -2.59 -19.56 -8.78
N ILE A 107 -1.85 -18.44 -8.73
CA ILE A 107 -1.81 -17.45 -9.80
C ILE A 107 -0.93 -18.01 -10.93
N ASN A 108 -1.57 -18.74 -11.84
CA ASN A 108 -0.92 -19.44 -12.95
C ASN A 108 -0.02 -18.53 -13.81
N ASN A 109 -0.40 -17.26 -13.99
CA ASN A 109 0.38 -16.31 -14.75
C ASN A 109 1.55 -15.76 -13.92
N LYS A 110 2.78 -16.01 -14.37
CA LYS A 110 4.01 -15.57 -13.71
C LYS A 110 4.13 -14.05 -13.57
N GLU A 111 3.69 -13.28 -14.57
CA GLU A 111 3.73 -11.82 -14.53
C GLU A 111 2.74 -11.26 -13.50
N GLN A 112 1.52 -11.82 -13.44
CA GLN A 112 0.51 -11.44 -12.43
C GLN A 112 0.98 -11.81 -11.01
N ARG A 113 1.57 -13.00 -10.84
CA ARG A 113 2.16 -13.42 -9.56
C ARG A 113 3.30 -12.49 -9.13
N MET A 114 4.19 -12.11 -10.06
CA MET A 114 5.25 -11.16 -9.77
C MET A 114 4.70 -9.76 -9.44
N ALA A 115 3.66 -9.32 -10.16
CA ALA A 115 2.96 -8.08 -9.85
C ALA A 115 2.32 -8.11 -8.45
N TYR A 116 1.77 -9.26 -8.04
CA TYR A 116 1.20 -9.46 -6.72
C TYR A 116 2.29 -9.37 -5.64
N TYR A 117 3.42 -10.05 -5.81
CA TYR A 117 4.56 -9.90 -4.90
C TYR A 117 5.06 -8.46 -4.81
N ASN A 118 5.22 -7.78 -5.95
CA ASN A 118 5.64 -6.37 -5.97
C ASN A 118 4.66 -5.46 -5.22
N MET A 119 3.35 -5.65 -5.40
CA MET A 119 2.33 -4.90 -4.66
C MET A 119 2.44 -5.18 -3.16
N MET A 120 2.48 -6.45 -2.75
CA MET A 120 2.58 -6.83 -1.34
C MET A 120 3.87 -6.30 -0.68
N ASN A 121 4.97 -6.23 -1.43
CA ASN A 121 6.29 -5.84 -0.93
C ASN A 121 6.56 -4.32 -0.92
N THR A 122 5.70 -3.49 -1.53
CA THR A 122 5.91 -2.03 -1.63
C THR A 122 4.80 -1.21 -0.98
N THR A 123 3.58 -1.74 -1.00
CA THR A 123 2.36 -0.96 -0.70
C THR A 123 2.10 -0.89 0.79
N HIS A 124 2.64 -1.83 1.56
CA HIS A 124 2.46 -1.95 3.01
C HIS A 124 3.12 -0.82 3.81
N LEU A 125 4.11 -0.11 3.24
CA LEU A 125 4.84 0.94 3.95
C LEU A 125 4.04 2.22 4.15
N PHE A 126 2.86 2.32 3.54
CA PHE A 126 1.87 3.27 4.01
C PHE A 126 1.45 3.06 5.47
N MET A 127 1.79 1.92 6.07
CA MET A 127 1.57 1.61 7.48
C MET A 127 2.77 2.01 8.36
N ILE A 128 3.38 3.18 8.13
CA ILE A 128 4.37 3.79 9.05
C ILE A 128 3.80 4.09 10.46
N LYS A 129 2.53 3.76 10.72
CA LYS A 129 1.85 3.89 12.00
C LYS A 129 2.59 3.21 13.16
N TYR A 130 3.36 2.15 12.89
CA TYR A 130 4.12 1.43 13.92
C TYR A 130 5.43 2.17 14.27
N PRO A 131 5.63 2.62 15.52
CA PRO A 131 6.83 3.36 15.91
C PRO A 131 8.15 2.63 15.61
N VAL A 132 8.16 1.30 15.79
CA VAL A 132 9.33 0.47 15.48
C VAL A 132 9.68 0.47 13.98
N VAL A 133 8.66 0.45 13.10
CA VAL A 133 8.86 0.49 11.65
C VAL A 133 9.45 1.84 11.28
N LYS A 134 8.90 2.93 11.81
CA LYS A 134 9.45 4.29 11.60
C LYS A 134 10.90 4.39 12.06
N TRP A 135 11.20 3.94 13.28
CA TRP A 135 12.56 3.97 13.82
C TRP A 135 13.53 3.17 12.92
N SER A 136 13.15 1.95 12.53
CA SER A 136 13.95 1.11 11.61
C SER A 136 14.22 1.83 10.28
N MET A 137 13.22 2.53 9.74
CA MET A 137 13.39 3.32 8.52
C MET A 137 14.37 4.47 8.74
N GLN A 138 14.29 5.20 9.87
CA GLN A 138 15.23 6.29 10.16
C GLN A 138 16.68 5.79 10.23
N GLU A 139 16.93 4.65 10.86
CA GLU A 139 18.26 4.04 10.88
C GLU A 139 18.72 3.63 9.49
N THR A 140 17.83 3.03 8.68
CA THR A 140 18.14 2.74 7.27
C THR A 140 18.47 3.99 6.47
N ILE A 141 17.74 5.08 6.67
CA ILE A 141 18.03 6.35 5.96
C ILE A 141 19.41 6.87 6.35
N LYS A 142 19.77 6.84 7.64
CA LYS A 142 21.12 7.22 8.09
C LYS A 142 22.20 6.36 7.46
N GLU A 143 21.99 5.04 7.36
CA GLU A 143 22.91 4.12 6.69
C GLU A 143 23.08 4.46 5.20
N ILE A 144 21.98 4.78 4.51
CA ILE A 144 22.01 5.21 3.11
C ILE A 144 22.86 6.48 2.98
N ILE A 145 22.53 7.54 3.73
CA ILE A 145 23.26 8.81 3.66
C ILE A 145 24.75 8.58 3.99
N ALA A 146 25.05 7.85 5.06
CA ALA A 146 26.42 7.57 5.45
C ALA A 146 27.22 6.82 4.39
N GLY A 147 26.61 5.82 3.71
CA GLY A 147 27.33 5.09 2.68
C GLY A 147 27.56 5.87 1.38
N PHE A 148 26.83 6.95 1.13
CA PHE A 148 27.07 7.85 -0.02
C PHE A 148 27.93 9.07 0.33
N CYS A 149 27.75 9.63 1.53
CA CYS A 149 28.41 10.86 1.97
C CYS A 149 29.60 10.61 2.92
N GLY A 150 29.93 9.35 3.20
CA GLY A 150 30.97 8.92 4.14
C GLY A 150 30.54 8.96 5.62
N ARG A 151 29.57 9.81 5.98
CA ARG A 151 28.93 9.85 7.29
C ARG A 151 27.57 10.52 7.20
N TYR A 152 26.69 10.19 8.14
CA TYR A 152 25.49 10.98 8.37
C TYR A 152 25.83 12.21 9.21
N ILE A 153 25.42 13.38 8.75
CA ILE A 153 25.46 14.63 9.51
C ILE A 153 24.02 15.14 9.53
N LYS A 154 23.48 15.39 10.72
CA LYS A 154 22.15 15.96 10.85
C LYS A 154 22.13 17.34 10.19
N ASN A 155 21.18 17.55 9.30
CA ASN A 155 20.91 18.87 8.75
C ASN A 155 20.14 19.70 9.80
N GLU A 156 20.81 20.66 10.43
CA GLU A 156 20.22 21.52 11.47
C GLU A 156 19.35 22.65 10.89
N ASP A 157 19.45 22.91 9.58
CA ASP A 157 18.73 24.00 8.93
C ASP A 157 17.26 23.64 8.63
N ILE A 158 16.93 22.35 8.59
CA ILE A 158 15.57 21.89 8.33
C ILE A 158 14.76 21.98 9.64
N LYS A 159 13.84 22.95 9.70
CA LYS A 159 12.87 23.02 10.80
C LYS A 159 11.84 21.91 10.67
N GLU A 160 11.29 21.51 11.80
CA GLU A 160 10.35 20.40 11.89
C GLU A 160 9.07 20.61 11.07
N ASP A 161 8.41 21.76 11.21
CA ASP A 161 7.18 22.05 10.47
C ASP A 161 7.45 22.11 8.96
N GLU A 162 8.61 22.66 8.58
CA GLU A 162 9.08 22.70 7.19
C GLU A 162 9.36 21.29 6.66
N ALA A 163 9.83 20.37 7.51
CA ALA A 163 10.09 18.98 7.16
C ALA A 163 8.82 18.21 6.81
N LEU A 164 7.78 18.34 7.66
CA LEU A 164 6.48 17.73 7.40
C LEU A 164 5.90 18.25 6.09
N MET A 165 5.87 19.58 5.90
CA MET A 165 5.38 20.20 4.68
C MET A 165 6.16 19.72 3.44
N GLY A 166 7.48 19.73 3.52
CA GLY A 166 8.36 19.32 2.42
C GLY A 166 8.14 17.87 1.99
N LEU A 167 7.87 16.95 2.92
CA LEU A 167 7.56 15.56 2.61
C LEU A 167 6.24 15.38 1.85
N LEU A 168 5.27 16.26 2.12
CA LEU A 168 3.96 16.24 1.46
C LEU A 168 3.98 16.86 0.06
N GLU A 169 5.04 17.58 -0.27
CA GLU A 169 5.25 18.16 -1.59
C GLU A 169 5.67 17.12 -2.64
N LEU A 170 5.52 17.49 -3.91
CA LEU A 170 6.07 16.71 -5.01
C LEU A 170 7.59 16.83 -5.07
N ASN A 171 8.22 15.77 -5.55
CA ASN A 171 9.63 15.75 -5.89
C ASN A 171 9.94 16.68 -7.09
N GLU A 172 11.22 16.90 -7.40
CA GLU A 172 11.67 17.76 -8.50
C GLU A 172 11.05 17.38 -9.86
N SER A 173 10.90 16.07 -10.15
CA SER A 173 10.29 15.61 -11.40
C SER A 173 8.76 15.70 -11.42
N LYS A 174 8.15 16.10 -10.30
CA LYS A 174 6.70 16.19 -10.08
C LYS A 174 5.93 14.89 -10.33
N GLY A 175 6.63 13.76 -10.32
CA GLY A 175 6.07 12.43 -10.60
C GLY A 175 5.42 11.79 -9.39
N TYR A 176 5.95 12.05 -8.19
CA TYR A 176 5.56 11.43 -6.93
C TYR A 176 5.75 12.43 -5.78
N SER A 177 5.15 12.15 -4.62
CA SER A 177 5.47 12.90 -3.40
C SER A 177 6.85 12.53 -2.86
N ARG A 178 7.50 13.45 -2.15
CA ARG A 178 8.77 13.15 -1.48
C ARG A 178 8.62 12.02 -0.47
N LEU A 179 7.50 11.98 0.27
CA LEU A 179 7.18 10.86 1.14
C LEU A 179 7.15 9.53 0.39
N GLN A 180 6.40 9.44 -0.73
CA GLN A 180 6.35 8.23 -1.54
C GLN A 180 7.75 7.75 -1.93
N ARG A 181 8.59 8.70 -2.36
CA ARG A 181 9.95 8.40 -2.79
C ARG A 181 10.83 7.87 -1.67
N VAL A 182 10.76 8.48 -0.48
CA VAL A 182 11.49 8.01 0.71
C VAL A 182 11.11 6.56 1.02
N LEU A 183 9.80 6.24 1.00
CA LEU A 183 9.33 4.87 1.23
C LEU A 183 9.93 3.91 0.20
N GLU A 184 9.87 4.25 -1.09
CA GLU A 184 10.42 3.42 -2.18
C GLU A 184 11.93 3.19 -2.05
N ILE A 185 12.71 4.23 -1.69
CA ILE A 185 14.16 4.13 -1.50
C ILE A 185 14.49 3.18 -0.35
N VAL A 186 13.84 3.36 0.81
CA VAL A 186 14.06 2.51 1.99
C VAL A 186 13.70 1.06 1.69
N THR A 187 12.52 0.83 1.08
CA THR A 187 12.05 -0.51 0.64
C THR A 187 13.11 -1.25 -0.16
N ALA A 188 13.65 -0.57 -1.17
CA ALA A 188 14.55 -1.19 -2.11
C ALA A 188 15.94 -1.39 -1.50
N PHE A 189 16.37 -0.53 -0.57
CA PHE A 189 17.62 -0.70 0.16
C PHE A 189 17.58 -1.89 1.12
N GLU A 190 16.52 -1.99 1.93
CA GLU A 190 16.34 -3.10 2.87
C GLU A 190 16.27 -4.45 2.14
N SER A 191 15.53 -4.50 1.02
CA SER A 191 15.46 -5.69 0.18
C SER A 191 16.84 -6.14 -0.32
N MET A 192 17.69 -5.18 -0.72
CA MET A 192 19.03 -5.45 -1.20
C MET A 192 19.97 -5.92 -0.08
N GLN A 193 19.91 -5.29 1.11
CA GLN A 193 20.75 -5.68 2.24
C GLN A 193 20.55 -7.14 2.63
N ILE A 194 19.28 -7.59 2.63
CA ILE A 194 18.93 -8.99 2.95
C ILE A 194 19.48 -9.96 1.88
N ARG A 195 19.59 -9.54 0.61
CA ARG A 195 20.06 -10.39 -0.50
C ARG A 195 21.57 -10.54 -0.59
N GLN A 196 22.34 -9.50 -0.27
CA GLN A 196 23.76 -9.41 -0.68
C GLN A 196 24.80 -9.55 0.44
N ASN A 197 24.41 -9.83 1.68
CA ASN A 197 25.35 -10.00 2.80
C ASN A 197 26.43 -8.88 2.84
N LYS A 198 25.93 -7.64 2.97
CA LYS A 198 26.58 -6.34 3.30
C LYS A 198 27.85 -5.84 2.58
N ASN A 199 28.73 -6.67 2.01
CA ASN A 199 30.09 -6.20 1.64
C ASN A 199 30.24 -5.59 0.23
N GLY A 200 29.20 -5.59 -0.62
CA GLY A 200 29.24 -5.00 -1.98
C GLY A 200 28.06 -4.10 -2.35
N GLY A 201 27.16 -3.80 -1.40
CA GLY A 201 25.79 -3.35 -1.72
C GLY A 201 25.63 -1.90 -2.18
N MET A 202 26.44 -0.94 -1.71
CA MET A 202 26.12 0.48 -1.97
C MET A 202 26.30 0.89 -3.43
N GLY A 203 27.31 0.32 -4.11
CA GLY A 203 27.55 0.58 -5.54
C GLY A 203 26.48 -0.03 -6.46
N SER A 204 25.95 -1.22 -6.12
CA SER A 204 24.85 -1.86 -6.85
C SER A 204 23.52 -1.13 -6.58
N PHE A 205 23.27 -0.75 -5.33
CA PHE A 205 22.12 0.06 -4.91
C PHE A 205 21.99 1.37 -5.70
N SER A 206 23.09 2.14 -5.74
CA SER A 206 23.16 3.42 -6.44
C SER A 206 22.74 3.30 -7.90
N LYS A 207 23.28 2.28 -8.59
CA LYS A 207 22.98 2.00 -10.00
C LYS A 207 21.52 1.59 -10.22
N GLN A 208 20.93 0.87 -9.27
CA GLN A 208 19.57 0.36 -9.37
C GLN A 208 18.50 1.46 -9.15
N ILE A 209 18.69 2.34 -8.15
CA ILE A 209 17.68 3.34 -7.78
C ILE A 209 17.89 4.71 -8.43
N LYS A 210 19.12 4.99 -8.90
CA LYS A 210 19.53 6.28 -9.49
C LYS A 210 19.15 7.47 -8.59
N LEU A 211 19.74 7.49 -7.38
CA LEU A 211 19.48 8.55 -6.41
C LEU A 211 19.88 9.92 -6.94
N THR A 212 19.03 10.91 -6.69
CA THR A 212 19.19 12.32 -7.06
C THR A 212 19.45 13.20 -5.83
N LYS A 213 19.80 14.48 -6.03
CA LYS A 213 19.95 15.43 -4.92
C LYS A 213 18.64 15.65 -4.16
N ASP A 214 17.52 15.71 -4.87
CA ASP A 214 16.17 15.81 -4.27
C ASP A 214 15.80 14.56 -3.47
N ASP A 215 16.31 13.38 -3.85
CA ASP A 215 16.15 12.17 -3.03
C ASP A 215 16.84 12.34 -1.67
N PHE A 216 18.10 12.80 -1.65
CA PHE A 216 18.82 13.05 -0.38
C PHE A 216 18.13 14.13 0.45
N TYR A 217 17.66 15.21 -0.17
CA TYR A 217 16.86 16.22 0.53
C TYR A 217 15.58 15.61 1.15
N SER A 218 14.88 14.74 0.41
CA SER A 218 13.69 14.04 0.91
C SER A 218 14.00 13.13 2.10
N LEU A 219 15.15 12.45 2.07
CA LEU A 219 15.64 11.63 3.17
C LEU A 219 15.93 12.47 4.43
N ASP A 220 16.58 13.63 4.27
CA ASP A 220 16.85 14.55 5.37
C ASP A 220 15.55 15.12 5.98
N LEU A 221 14.55 15.45 5.15
CA LEU A 221 13.23 15.87 5.63
C LEU A 221 12.59 14.78 6.52
N PHE A 222 12.68 13.50 6.13
CA PHE A 222 12.14 12.40 6.94
C PHE A 222 12.88 12.25 8.28
N LEU A 223 14.20 12.45 8.30
CA LEU A 223 15.01 12.39 9.52
C LEU A 223 14.74 13.58 10.46
N ALA A 224 14.32 14.73 9.94
CA ALA A 224 13.95 15.91 10.73
C ALA A 224 12.60 15.76 11.47
N LEU A 225 11.78 14.75 11.15
CA LEU A 225 10.50 14.52 11.84
C LEU A 225 10.70 14.03 13.28
N ASN A 226 10.25 14.83 14.26
CA ASN A 226 10.16 14.40 15.66
C ASN A 226 8.88 13.57 15.93
N SER A 227 8.63 13.23 17.20
CA SER A 227 7.45 12.47 17.64
C SER A 227 6.10 13.14 17.33
N ASN A 228 5.99 14.46 17.44
CA ASN A 228 4.75 15.20 17.17
C ASN A 228 4.43 15.24 15.67
N SER A 229 5.36 15.71 14.83
CA SER A 229 5.17 15.70 13.37
C SER A 229 4.93 14.31 12.80
N SER A 230 5.47 13.28 13.45
CA SER A 230 5.18 11.88 13.07
C SER A 230 3.76 11.45 13.40
N LYS A 231 3.21 11.87 14.55
CA LYS A 231 1.81 11.61 14.90
C LYS A 231 0.87 12.30 13.91
N ILE A 232 1.22 13.52 13.49
CA ILE A 232 0.45 14.27 12.49
C ILE A 232 0.48 13.53 11.15
N LEU A 233 1.67 13.15 10.67
CA LEU A 233 1.82 12.37 9.44
C LEU A 233 1.01 11.06 9.49
N ASN A 234 1.07 10.32 10.59
CA ASN A 234 0.30 9.10 10.77
C ASN A 234 -1.21 9.38 10.72
N THR A 235 -1.67 10.42 11.42
CA THR A 235 -3.09 10.80 11.44
C THR A 235 -3.58 11.23 10.05
N LEU A 236 -2.73 11.94 9.28
CA LEU A 236 -3.03 12.30 7.89
C LEU A 236 -3.17 11.07 7.00
N ILE A 237 -2.26 10.10 7.11
CA ILE A 237 -2.32 8.85 6.33
C ILE A 237 -3.57 8.04 6.71
N GLU A 238 -3.92 7.98 8.00
CA GLU A 238 -5.12 7.29 8.49
C GLU A 238 -6.44 8.01 8.16
N SER A 239 -6.37 9.29 7.77
CA SER A 239 -7.56 10.09 7.43
C SER A 239 -8.20 9.72 6.09
N PHE A 240 -7.51 8.92 5.26
CA PHE A 240 -8.01 8.46 3.97
C PHE A 240 -7.80 6.97 3.75
N LYS A 241 -8.68 6.37 2.96
CA LYS A 241 -8.65 4.97 2.55
C LYS A 241 -8.86 4.86 1.05
N PHE A 242 -8.22 3.90 0.40
CA PHE A 242 -8.55 3.58 -0.99
C PHE A 242 -9.60 2.49 -1.04
N ILE A 243 -10.65 2.73 -1.82
CA ILE A 243 -11.83 1.88 -1.90
C ILE A 243 -12.14 1.52 -3.36
N LYS A 244 -12.78 0.36 -3.55
CA LYS A 244 -13.52 0.02 -4.79
C LYS A 244 -15.01 -0.13 -4.47
N ARG A 245 -15.84 0.14 -5.47
CA ARG A 245 -17.30 0.06 -5.34
C ARG A 245 -17.74 -1.41 -5.42
N SER A 246 -18.65 -1.83 -4.55
CA SER A 246 -19.34 -3.11 -4.67
C SER A 246 -20.63 -2.94 -5.51
N GLU A 247 -20.96 -3.93 -6.34
CA GLU A 247 -22.21 -3.98 -7.12
C GLU A 247 -23.41 -4.53 -6.33
N ASP A 248 -23.20 -4.93 -5.06
CA ASP A 248 -24.27 -5.51 -4.25
C ASP A 248 -25.36 -4.47 -3.92
N LEU A 249 -26.48 -4.56 -4.64
CA LEU A 249 -27.59 -3.59 -4.69
C LEU A 249 -28.35 -3.42 -3.36
N MET A 250 -28.07 -4.24 -2.35
CA MET A 250 -28.79 -4.23 -1.06
C MET A 250 -27.98 -3.65 0.09
N LYS A 251 -26.67 -3.38 -0.09
CA LYS A 251 -25.81 -2.72 0.92
C LYS A 251 -24.79 -1.84 0.19
N SER A 252 -24.80 -0.54 0.42
CA SER A 252 -23.86 0.43 -0.14
C SER A 252 -22.44 0.29 0.46
N ASP A 253 -21.86 -0.91 0.41
CA ASP A 253 -20.63 -1.26 1.11
C ASP A 253 -19.45 -1.15 0.15
N HIS A 254 -18.76 -0.01 0.19
CA HIS A 254 -17.44 0.07 -0.42
C HIS A 254 -16.47 -0.81 0.37
N LYS A 255 -15.51 -1.45 -0.30
CA LYS A 255 -14.46 -2.21 0.38
C LYS A 255 -13.14 -1.47 0.31
N CYS A 256 -12.49 -1.33 1.46
CA CYS A 256 -11.14 -0.79 1.55
C CYS A 256 -10.13 -1.80 1.00
N ILE A 257 -9.38 -1.38 -0.02
CA ILE A 257 -8.38 -2.22 -0.70
C ILE A 257 -7.31 -2.68 0.28
N TYR A 258 -6.79 -1.75 1.08
CA TYR A 258 -5.72 -2.03 2.05
C TYR A 258 -6.17 -2.98 3.14
N ASP A 259 -7.32 -2.70 3.76
CA ASP A 259 -7.87 -3.52 4.83
C ASP A 259 -8.14 -4.96 4.34
N THR A 260 -8.50 -5.10 3.06
CA THR A 260 -8.75 -6.41 2.44
C THR A 260 -7.44 -7.16 2.15
N LEU A 261 -6.47 -6.54 1.47
CA LEU A 261 -5.24 -7.21 1.03
C LEU A 261 -4.21 -7.39 2.15
N PHE A 262 -4.20 -6.48 3.13
CA PHE A 262 -3.25 -6.44 4.24
C PHE A 262 -3.92 -6.64 5.60
N PHE A 263 -5.01 -7.42 5.63
CA PHE A 263 -5.78 -7.69 6.85
C PHE A 263 -4.89 -8.14 8.03
N PHE A 264 -3.87 -8.94 7.76
CA PHE A 264 -2.90 -9.45 8.74
C PHE A 264 -1.97 -8.38 9.35
N LEU A 265 -1.91 -7.18 8.76
CA LEU A 265 -1.16 -6.02 9.28
C LEU A 265 -2.09 -4.94 9.85
N VAL A 266 -3.33 -4.87 9.35
CA VAL A 266 -4.32 -3.88 9.80
C VAL A 266 -5.06 -4.35 11.04
N ASN A 267 -5.48 -5.62 11.07
CA ASN A 267 -6.18 -6.22 12.19
C ASN A 267 -5.16 -6.72 13.23
N GLN A 268 -4.99 -5.97 14.32
CA GLN A 268 -4.06 -6.32 15.40
C GLN A 268 -4.43 -7.61 16.14
N GLN A 269 -5.69 -8.06 16.04
CA GLN A 269 -6.15 -9.30 16.64
C GLN A 269 -5.94 -10.51 15.72
N PHE A 270 -5.50 -10.30 14.47
CA PHE A 270 -5.25 -11.40 13.56
C PHE A 270 -4.12 -12.28 14.08
N GLN A 271 -4.41 -13.57 14.19
CA GLN A 271 -3.44 -14.61 14.54
C GLN A 271 -3.61 -15.76 13.55
N PRO A 272 -2.55 -16.19 12.84
CA PRO A 272 -2.66 -17.34 11.97
C PRO A 272 -2.91 -18.61 12.80
N GLU A 273 -4.04 -19.30 12.56
CA GLU A 273 -4.32 -20.61 13.16
C GLU A 273 -3.33 -21.65 12.59
N ASP A 274 -3.27 -21.71 11.26
CA ASP A 274 -2.37 -22.56 10.48
C ASP A 274 -2.16 -21.98 9.07
N VAL A 275 -1.29 -22.62 8.28
CA VAL A 275 -0.93 -22.17 6.92
C VAL A 275 -2.12 -22.29 5.95
N ASP A 276 -2.91 -23.37 6.01
CA ASP A 276 -4.02 -23.60 5.08
C ASP A 276 -5.16 -22.61 5.32
N ASN A 277 -5.49 -22.33 6.58
CA ASN A 277 -6.47 -21.32 6.97
C ASN A 277 -6.04 -19.94 6.47
N CYS A 278 -4.80 -19.54 6.75
CA CYS A 278 -4.26 -18.26 6.32
C CYS A 278 -4.20 -18.16 4.79
N ARG A 279 -3.86 -19.26 4.09
CA ARG A 279 -3.84 -19.34 2.62
C ARG A 279 -5.24 -19.06 2.06
N ASN A 280 -6.26 -19.65 2.65
CA ASN A 280 -7.66 -19.44 2.25
C ASN A 280 -8.16 -18.01 2.49
N LEU A 281 -7.68 -17.33 3.55
CA LEU A 281 -7.95 -15.91 3.76
C LEU A 281 -7.30 -15.05 2.66
N PHE A 282 -6.06 -15.34 2.27
CA PHE A 282 -5.41 -14.67 1.14
C PHE A 282 -6.17 -14.88 -0.17
N LYS A 283 -6.64 -16.10 -0.46
CA LYS A 283 -7.50 -16.36 -1.63
C LYS A 283 -8.74 -15.48 -1.63
N ALA A 284 -9.46 -15.48 -0.50
CA ALA A 284 -10.66 -14.66 -0.35
C ALA A 284 -10.38 -13.17 -0.54
N SER A 285 -9.24 -12.67 -0.04
CA SER A 285 -8.87 -11.26 -0.20
C SER A 285 -8.70 -10.85 -1.67
N ILE A 286 -8.03 -11.69 -2.47
CA ILE A 286 -7.81 -11.45 -3.90
C ILE A 286 -9.14 -11.53 -4.65
N GLU A 287 -9.95 -12.57 -4.38
CA GLU A 287 -11.27 -12.74 -4.99
C GLU A 287 -12.16 -11.52 -4.74
N ILE A 288 -12.18 -11.01 -3.51
CA ILE A 288 -12.95 -9.81 -3.14
C ILE A 288 -12.47 -8.62 -3.98
N VAL A 289 -11.17 -8.34 -4.02
CA VAL A 289 -10.65 -7.15 -4.72
C VAL A 289 -10.84 -7.25 -6.25
N GLU A 290 -10.71 -8.45 -6.82
CA GLU A 290 -10.94 -8.72 -8.23
C GLU A 290 -12.41 -8.53 -8.61
N ALA A 291 -13.33 -9.08 -7.82
CA ALA A 291 -14.77 -9.05 -8.09
C ALA A 291 -15.38 -7.65 -7.97
N LEU A 292 -14.74 -6.72 -7.25
CA LEU A 292 -15.25 -5.36 -7.11
C LEU A 292 -15.18 -4.60 -8.45
N PRO A 293 -16.32 -4.17 -9.01
CA PRO A 293 -16.35 -3.43 -10.26
C PRO A 293 -15.90 -1.98 -10.06
N GLY A 294 -15.47 -1.36 -11.16
CA GLY A 294 -15.20 0.07 -11.23
C GLY A 294 -13.79 0.51 -10.80
N ASP A 295 -13.61 1.83 -10.83
CA ASP A 295 -12.34 2.51 -10.55
C ASP A 295 -11.97 2.50 -9.06
N VAL A 296 -10.70 2.82 -8.77
CA VAL A 296 -10.21 3.10 -7.41
C VAL A 296 -10.61 4.53 -7.02
N TYR A 297 -11.12 4.69 -5.81
CA TYR A 297 -11.43 5.99 -5.20
C TYR A 297 -10.65 6.16 -3.91
N ALA A 298 -10.35 7.40 -3.55
CA ALA A 298 -9.95 7.75 -2.20
C ALA A 298 -11.18 8.23 -1.42
N ASN A 299 -11.42 7.60 -0.28
CA ASN A 299 -12.43 7.96 0.70
C ASN A 299 -11.74 8.65 1.88
N TYR A 300 -12.23 9.80 2.32
CA TYR A 300 -11.64 10.51 3.45
C TYR A 300 -12.68 11.32 4.21
N SER A 301 -12.41 11.55 5.50
CA SER A 301 -13.21 12.48 6.30
C SER A 301 -12.76 13.91 6.01
N GLU A 302 -13.57 14.68 5.27
CA GLU A 302 -13.20 16.06 4.91
C GLU A 302 -13.03 16.94 6.16
N SER A 303 -13.92 16.85 7.15
CA SER A 303 -13.82 17.67 8.38
C SER A 303 -12.60 17.33 9.24
N LYS A 304 -12.30 16.04 9.46
CA LYS A 304 -11.13 15.62 10.26
C LYS A 304 -9.82 15.98 9.55
N MET A 305 -9.77 15.75 8.24
CA MET A 305 -8.60 16.04 7.42
C MET A 305 -8.38 17.55 7.31
N GLU A 306 -9.41 18.34 6.98
CA GLU A 306 -9.29 19.80 6.83
C GLU A 306 -8.93 20.50 8.14
N SER A 307 -9.48 20.06 9.28
CA SER A 307 -9.09 20.57 10.59
C SER A 307 -7.60 20.36 10.84
N LEU A 308 -7.11 19.14 10.62
CA LEU A 308 -5.70 18.78 10.84
C LEU A 308 -4.77 19.53 9.88
N LEU A 309 -5.15 19.63 8.60
CA LEU A 309 -4.39 20.36 7.60
C LEU A 309 -4.33 21.87 7.94
N LYS A 310 -5.44 22.46 8.36
CA LYS A 310 -5.51 23.86 8.77
C LYS A 310 -4.65 24.15 10.01
N GLU A 311 -4.67 23.26 11.01
CA GLU A 311 -3.86 23.38 12.23
C GLU A 311 -2.36 23.46 11.91
N HIS A 312 -1.90 22.80 10.85
CA HIS A 312 -0.50 22.74 10.45
C HIS A 312 -0.17 23.56 9.21
N ASN A 313 -1.03 24.50 8.82
CA ASN A 313 -0.86 25.34 7.63
C ASN A 313 -0.63 24.55 6.31
N ILE A 314 -1.11 23.31 6.24
CA ILE A 314 -1.09 22.51 5.02
C ILE A 314 -2.30 22.89 4.17
N THR A 315 -2.08 23.22 2.90
CA THR A 315 -3.20 23.48 1.99
C THR A 315 -3.87 22.15 1.61
N PRO A 316 -5.20 21.99 1.80
CA PRO A 316 -5.87 20.72 1.49
C PRO A 316 -5.76 20.25 0.04
N SER A 317 -5.72 21.18 -0.91
CA SER A 317 -5.53 20.85 -2.32
C SER A 317 -4.15 20.23 -2.58
N THR A 318 -3.09 20.74 -1.93
CA THR A 318 -1.73 20.19 -2.00
C THR A 318 -1.71 18.76 -1.49
N PHE A 319 -2.27 18.50 -0.30
CA PHE A 319 -2.30 17.13 0.25
C PHE A 319 -3.12 16.17 -0.63
N LYS A 320 -4.33 16.56 -1.06
CA LYS A 320 -5.19 15.76 -1.95
C LYS A 320 -4.49 15.43 -3.28
N LEU A 321 -3.80 16.41 -3.89
CA LEU A 321 -3.16 16.23 -5.20
C LEU A 321 -1.79 15.54 -5.13
N ASN A 322 -0.98 15.85 -4.13
CA ASN A 322 0.39 15.37 -4.04
C ASN A 322 0.48 14.00 -3.36
N ILE A 323 -0.33 13.76 -2.33
CA ILE A 323 -0.35 12.49 -1.61
C ILE A 323 -1.46 11.58 -2.16
N ILE A 324 -2.72 11.91 -1.88
CA ILE A 324 -3.84 10.99 -2.13
C ILE A 324 -3.89 10.58 -3.60
N ARG A 325 -3.82 11.54 -4.53
CA ARG A 325 -3.88 11.26 -5.96
C ARG A 325 -2.66 10.48 -6.46
N ARG A 326 -1.44 10.87 -6.11
CA ARG A 326 -0.21 10.22 -6.63
C ARG A 326 -0.09 8.78 -6.17
N PHE A 327 -0.32 8.55 -4.90
CA PHE A 327 -0.30 7.21 -4.37
C PHE A 327 -1.48 6.37 -4.85
N GLY A 328 -2.68 6.97 -4.97
CA GLY A 328 -3.82 6.30 -5.58
C GLY A 328 -3.52 5.83 -7.00
N GLN A 329 -2.80 6.62 -7.78
CA GLN A 329 -2.35 6.23 -9.13
C GLN A 329 -1.38 5.05 -9.09
N SER A 330 -0.45 5.03 -8.12
CA SER A 330 0.48 3.92 -7.91
C SER A 330 -0.28 2.62 -7.58
N ILE A 331 -1.22 2.67 -6.63
CA ILE A 331 -2.06 1.53 -6.24
C ILE A 331 -2.89 1.04 -7.42
N LYS A 332 -3.55 1.96 -8.15
CA LYS A 332 -4.33 1.61 -9.35
C LYS A 332 -3.46 0.90 -10.39
N LYS A 333 -2.23 1.37 -10.63
CA LYS A 333 -1.28 0.74 -11.55
C LYS A 333 -0.92 -0.68 -11.10
N GLN A 334 -0.65 -0.88 -9.81
CA GLN A 334 -0.33 -2.19 -9.27
C GLN A 334 -1.51 -3.16 -9.36
N LEU A 335 -2.71 -2.73 -8.96
CA LEU A 335 -3.93 -3.52 -9.09
C LEU A 335 -4.20 -3.92 -10.54
N ASN A 336 -4.06 -2.98 -11.49
CA ASN A 336 -4.22 -3.29 -12.91
C ASN A 336 -3.19 -4.31 -13.42
N SER A 337 -1.98 -4.32 -12.86
CA SER A 337 -0.96 -5.31 -13.21
C SER A 337 -1.32 -6.70 -12.66
N VAL A 338 -1.80 -6.76 -11.40
CA VAL A 338 -2.23 -8.01 -10.75
C VAL A 338 -3.45 -8.60 -11.44
N PHE A 339 -4.46 -7.77 -11.72
CA PHE A 339 -5.75 -8.16 -12.30
C PHE A 339 -5.84 -7.89 -13.80
N SER A 340 -4.70 -7.89 -14.50
CA SER A 340 -4.64 -7.70 -15.96
C SER A 340 -5.41 -8.78 -16.72
N ARG A 341 -5.63 -9.94 -16.10
CA ARG A 341 -6.48 -11.05 -16.56
C ARG A 341 -7.17 -11.70 -15.35
N PRO A 342 -8.32 -12.38 -15.54
CA PRO A 342 -8.99 -13.08 -14.44
C PRO A 342 -8.09 -14.11 -13.75
N ILE A 343 -7.99 -14.03 -12.42
CA ILE A 343 -7.24 -14.99 -11.60
C ILE A 343 -8.15 -16.19 -11.29
N ARG A 344 -7.85 -17.34 -11.91
CA ARG A 344 -8.63 -18.57 -11.76
C ARG A 344 -8.16 -19.39 -10.56
N ILE A 345 -8.46 -18.93 -9.35
CA ILE A 345 -8.19 -19.68 -8.11
C ILE A 345 -9.34 -20.67 -7.85
N LYS A 346 -9.02 -21.92 -7.51
CA LYS A 346 -10.05 -22.91 -7.17
C LYS A 346 -10.54 -22.68 -5.74
N ARG A 347 -11.86 -22.60 -5.58
CA ARG A 347 -12.50 -22.44 -4.27
C ARG A 347 -12.58 -23.77 -3.54
N GLU A 348 -11.97 -23.85 -2.37
CA GLU A 348 -12.30 -24.85 -1.37
C GLU A 348 -13.50 -24.33 -0.56
N SER A 349 -14.47 -25.19 -0.27
CA SER A 349 -15.74 -24.86 0.41
C SER A 349 -15.58 -24.42 1.88
N PHE A 350 -14.36 -24.10 2.33
CA PHE A 350 -13.98 -24.06 3.73
C PHE A 350 -14.36 -22.79 4.50
N LEU A 351 -14.81 -21.75 3.83
CA LEU A 351 -15.08 -20.47 4.47
C LEU A 351 -16.57 -20.30 4.80
N GLY A 352 -17.09 -21.15 5.68
CA GLY A 352 -18.32 -20.85 6.44
C GLY A 352 -18.00 -19.90 7.60
N GLY A 353 -18.88 -18.93 7.89
CA GLY A 353 -18.87 -18.02 9.06
C GLY A 353 -17.65 -17.10 9.27
N LYS A 354 -16.41 -17.59 9.13
CA LYS A 354 -15.14 -16.89 9.39
C LYS A 354 -14.78 -15.82 8.35
N LYS A 355 -15.49 -15.72 7.21
CA LYS A 355 -15.23 -14.68 6.19
C LYS A 355 -15.47 -13.27 6.71
N GLU A 356 -16.51 -13.09 7.52
CA GLU A 356 -16.93 -11.75 7.90
C GLU A 356 -15.88 -11.12 8.82
N TRP A 357 -15.36 -11.86 9.81
CA TRP A 357 -14.45 -11.36 10.83
C TRP A 357 -13.06 -10.96 10.29
N ALA A 358 -12.53 -11.66 9.28
CA ALA A 358 -11.21 -11.36 8.74
C ALA A 358 -11.16 -10.04 7.94
N PHE A 359 -12.30 -9.60 7.41
CA PHE A 359 -12.41 -8.38 6.59
C PHE A 359 -13.30 -7.30 7.22
N TYR A 360 -13.73 -7.49 8.47
CA TYR A 360 -14.37 -6.44 9.25
C TYR A 360 -13.32 -5.39 9.61
N THR A 361 -13.51 -4.17 9.15
CA THR A 361 -12.82 -3.00 9.71
C THR A 361 -13.88 -1.97 10.07
N ASP A 362 -13.80 -1.48 11.31
CA ASP A 362 -14.70 -0.45 11.89
C ASP A 362 -14.53 0.94 11.24
N GLY A 363 -14.03 1.01 10.01
CA GLY A 363 -13.86 2.29 9.32
C GLY A 363 -15.17 2.72 8.67
N GLU A 364 -15.75 3.82 9.16
CA GLU A 364 -16.83 4.50 8.45
C GLU A 364 -16.39 4.81 7.02
N VAL A 365 -17.06 4.22 6.04
CA VAL A 365 -16.93 4.65 4.64
C VAL A 365 -17.79 5.90 4.49
N HIS A 366 -17.15 7.06 4.30
CA HIS A 366 -17.90 8.30 4.11
C HIS A 366 -18.41 8.41 2.67
N ILE A 367 -19.65 7.98 2.41
CA ILE A 367 -20.26 7.92 1.08
C ILE A 367 -20.25 9.25 0.29
N ASN A 368 -20.16 10.40 0.97
CA ASN A 368 -20.21 11.73 0.37
C ASN A 368 -18.84 12.31 -0.02
N TYR A 369 -17.72 11.70 0.39
CA TYR A 369 -16.37 12.27 0.23
C TYR A 369 -15.44 11.31 -0.52
N ASN A 370 -15.77 11.08 -1.80
CA ASN A 370 -15.04 10.17 -2.67
C ASN A 370 -14.34 10.91 -3.81
N MET A 371 -13.01 10.84 -3.84
CA MET A 371 -12.21 11.34 -4.97
C MET A 371 -11.87 10.19 -5.92
N LYS A 372 -12.39 10.26 -7.16
CA LYS A 372 -12.01 9.31 -8.21
C LYS A 372 -10.54 9.46 -8.55
N ILE A 373 -9.78 8.36 -8.54
CA ILE A 373 -8.38 8.37 -8.95
C ILE A 373 -8.32 8.30 -10.49
N PRO A 374 -7.88 9.38 -11.17
CA PRO A 374 -7.79 9.39 -12.62
C PRO A 374 -6.71 8.42 -13.09
N GLU A 375 -6.81 7.96 -14.33
CA GLU A 375 -5.71 7.21 -14.94
C GLU A 375 -4.42 8.03 -14.92
N ALA A 376 -3.29 7.34 -14.75
CA ALA A 376 -2.00 7.97 -14.88
C ALA A 376 -1.84 8.43 -16.33
N THR A 377 -1.97 9.73 -16.56
CA THR A 377 -1.52 10.32 -17.82
C THR A 377 -0.01 10.15 -17.84
N LEU A 378 0.51 9.35 -18.76
CA LEU A 378 1.95 9.25 -19.02
C LEU A 378 2.46 10.65 -19.36
N ILE A 379 2.99 11.37 -18.36
CA ILE A 379 3.86 12.49 -18.64
C ILE A 379 5.18 11.83 -19.04
N ASN A 380 5.35 11.62 -20.35
CA ASN A 380 6.58 11.15 -20.94
C ASN A 380 7.69 12.19 -20.65
N THR A 381 8.43 12.03 -19.57
CA THR A 381 9.77 12.60 -19.44
C THR A 381 10.69 11.83 -20.37
N VAL A 382 10.66 12.18 -21.66
CA VAL A 382 11.76 11.86 -22.58
C VAL A 382 12.87 12.84 -22.25
N VAL A 383 13.87 12.38 -21.50
CA VAL A 383 15.20 12.99 -21.53
C VAL A 383 15.86 12.45 -22.79
N SER A 384 15.71 13.15 -23.92
CA SER A 384 16.52 12.88 -25.11
C SER A 384 17.85 13.61 -24.96
N SER A 385 18.90 12.85 -24.67
CA SER A 385 20.26 13.26 -24.98
C SER A 385 20.44 13.31 -26.49
N THR A 386 20.75 14.48 -27.02
CA THR A 386 21.54 14.82 -28.24
C THR A 386 20.88 15.99 -28.98
N GLY A 387 21.65 17.06 -29.14
CA GLY A 387 21.32 18.18 -30.02
C GLY A 387 21.94 17.95 -31.40
N LEU A 388 21.18 18.22 -32.45
CA LEU A 388 21.47 19.12 -33.58
C LEU A 388 20.47 18.84 -34.72
N ASP A 389 19.99 19.94 -35.30
CA ASP A 389 19.34 20.13 -36.59
C ASP A 389 17.98 19.47 -36.91
N GLY A 390 16.96 20.35 -36.92
CA GLY A 390 16.34 20.75 -38.17
C GLY A 390 15.44 19.74 -38.88
N SER A 391 14.17 19.66 -38.47
CA SER A 391 12.99 19.63 -39.36
C SER A 391 11.75 19.27 -38.53
N LEU A 392 10.85 20.24 -38.38
CA LEU A 392 9.51 20.02 -37.87
C LEU A 392 8.70 19.28 -38.94
N VAL A 393 8.44 17.99 -38.70
CA VAL A 393 7.31 17.29 -39.32
C VAL A 393 6.30 16.99 -38.22
N PRO A 394 5.05 17.50 -38.31
CA PRO A 394 4.04 17.20 -37.31
C PRO A 394 3.58 15.75 -37.50
N ILE A 395 3.95 14.88 -36.57
CA ILE A 395 3.31 13.56 -36.44
C ILE A 395 1.91 13.80 -35.89
N ARG A 396 0.95 13.96 -36.81
CA ARG A 396 -0.44 13.60 -36.58
C ARG A 396 -0.47 12.08 -36.43
N SER A 397 -0.72 11.55 -35.23
CA SER A 397 -1.24 10.18 -35.14
C SER A 397 -1.99 9.88 -33.82
N SER A 398 -3.14 9.23 -34.01
CA SER A 398 -3.91 8.38 -33.09
C SER A 398 -4.90 9.00 -32.09
N GLU A 399 -4.62 10.12 -31.39
CA GLU A 399 -5.58 10.61 -30.37
C GLU A 399 -6.80 11.32 -30.96
N ALA A 400 -6.63 12.07 -32.05
CA ALA A 400 -7.73 12.77 -32.71
C ALA A 400 -8.72 11.78 -33.37
N ASP A 401 -8.20 10.69 -33.93
CA ASP A 401 -9.01 9.66 -34.58
C ASP A 401 -9.73 8.78 -33.55
N ALA A 402 -9.08 8.43 -32.43
CA ALA A 402 -9.71 7.71 -31.34
C ALA A 402 -10.84 8.53 -30.65
N ARG A 403 -10.66 9.85 -30.52
CA ARG A 403 -11.73 10.75 -30.02
C ARG A 403 -12.88 10.89 -31.01
N LYS A 404 -12.60 10.89 -32.31
CA LYS A 404 -13.63 10.96 -33.36
C LYS A 404 -14.45 9.66 -33.44
N GLU A 405 -13.80 8.51 -33.25
CA GLU A 405 -14.42 7.18 -33.17
C GLU A 405 -15.38 7.08 -31.95
N THR A 406 -14.93 7.56 -30.78
CA THR A 406 -15.75 7.54 -29.55
C THR A 406 -16.93 8.50 -29.61
N LEU A 407 -16.77 9.68 -30.23
CA LEU A 407 -17.88 10.62 -30.47
C LEU A 407 -18.92 10.04 -31.43
N LYS A 408 -18.50 9.36 -32.51
CA LYS A 408 -19.42 8.66 -33.43
C LYS A 408 -20.22 7.56 -32.73
N LYS A 409 -19.57 6.73 -31.91
CA LYS A 409 -20.26 5.68 -31.14
C LYS A 409 -21.29 6.25 -30.17
N ARG A 410 -20.97 7.34 -29.47
CA ARG A 410 -21.92 8.04 -28.59
C ARG A 410 -23.11 8.63 -29.34
N ALA A 411 -22.88 9.23 -30.52
CA ALA A 411 -23.96 9.78 -31.35
C ALA A 411 -24.93 8.68 -31.84
N ILE A 412 -24.42 7.50 -32.22
CA ILE A 412 -25.25 6.36 -32.64
C ILE A 412 -26.11 5.84 -31.48
N ILE A 413 -25.54 5.73 -30.28
CA ILE A 413 -26.28 5.29 -29.09
C ILE A 413 -27.40 6.28 -28.74
N ILE A 414 -27.12 7.59 -28.78
CA ILE A 414 -28.13 8.63 -28.54
C ILE A 414 -29.24 8.56 -29.59
N ALA A 415 -28.90 8.40 -30.86
CA ALA A 415 -29.88 8.27 -31.94
C ALA A 415 -30.79 7.03 -31.75
N LEU A 416 -30.22 5.89 -31.32
CA LEU A 416 -30.99 4.68 -31.02
C LEU A 416 -31.96 4.88 -29.85
N ILE A 417 -31.52 5.56 -28.78
CA ILE A 417 -32.39 5.89 -27.64
C ILE A 417 -33.56 6.78 -28.09
N ILE A 418 -33.29 7.81 -28.87
CA ILE A 418 -34.33 8.71 -29.40
C ILE A 418 -35.34 7.93 -30.27
N LEU A 419 -34.86 6.99 -31.09
CA LEU A 419 -35.70 6.18 -31.97
C LEU A 419 -36.59 5.21 -31.19
N ILE A 420 -36.07 4.61 -30.11
CA ILE A 420 -36.85 3.77 -29.19
C ILE A 420 -37.93 4.60 -28.49
N VAL A 421 -37.58 5.79 -27.97
CA VAL A 421 -38.55 6.69 -27.32
C VAL A 421 -39.65 7.11 -28.30
N ALA A 422 -39.29 7.47 -29.54
CA ALA A 422 -40.26 7.82 -30.58
C ALA A 422 -41.20 6.65 -30.92
N ALA A 423 -40.68 5.42 -31.02
CA ALA A 423 -41.49 4.23 -31.27
C ALA A 423 -42.48 3.93 -30.13
N VAL A 424 -42.06 4.11 -28.88
CA VAL A 424 -42.94 3.96 -27.71
C VAL A 424 -44.04 5.02 -27.71
N LEU A 425 -43.70 6.30 -27.94
CA LEU A 425 -44.68 7.38 -28.01
C LEU A 425 -45.67 7.17 -29.16
N TYR A 426 -45.19 6.73 -30.32
CA TYR A 426 -46.05 6.40 -31.47
C TYR A 426 -47.01 5.25 -31.14
N SER A 427 -46.53 4.20 -30.47
CA SER A 427 -47.37 3.08 -30.02
C SER A 427 -48.47 3.53 -29.05
N ILE A 428 -48.13 4.41 -28.11
CA ILE A 428 -49.10 4.99 -27.17
C ILE A 428 -50.14 5.83 -27.92
N TYR A 429 -49.70 6.71 -28.83
CA TYR A 429 -50.59 7.54 -29.63
C TYR A 429 -51.53 6.70 -30.50
N TYR A 430 -51.00 5.68 -31.17
CA TYR A 430 -51.77 4.79 -32.03
C TYR A 430 -52.83 4.01 -31.25
N ARG A 431 -52.48 3.48 -30.07
CA ARG A 431 -53.46 2.83 -29.17
C ARG A 431 -54.58 3.79 -28.76
N ARG A 432 -54.25 5.04 -28.45
CA ARG A 432 -55.24 6.07 -28.09
C ARG A 432 -56.17 6.40 -29.27
N ALA A 433 -55.63 6.53 -30.47
CA ALA A 433 -56.42 6.78 -31.69
C ALA A 433 -57.40 5.64 -32.00
N ILE A 434 -56.99 4.38 -31.81
CA ILE A 434 -57.88 3.21 -31.96
C ILE A 434 -59.02 3.26 -30.93
N MET A 435 -58.73 3.60 -29.67
CA MET A 435 -59.76 3.73 -28.65
C MET A 435 -60.77 4.83 -29.00
N HIS A 436 -60.32 5.99 -29.46
CA HIS A 436 -61.22 7.05 -29.91
C HIS A 436 -62.10 6.64 -31.10
N LYS A 437 -61.57 5.90 -32.08
CA LYS A 437 -62.38 5.34 -33.18
C LYS A 437 -63.42 4.34 -32.70
N LYS A 438 -63.08 3.46 -31.74
CA LYS A 438 -64.04 2.50 -31.16
C LYS A 438 -65.14 3.19 -30.35
N VAL A 439 -64.82 4.28 -29.65
CA VAL A 439 -65.81 5.07 -28.92
C VAL A 439 -66.72 5.81 -29.91
N ALA A 440 -66.18 6.49 -30.93
CA ALA A 440 -67.00 7.20 -31.91
C ALA A 440 -68.00 6.29 -32.65
N LYS A 441 -67.63 5.03 -32.92
CA LYS A 441 -68.49 4.04 -33.58
C LYS A 441 -69.56 3.40 -32.69
N ARG A 442 -69.59 3.71 -31.40
CA ARG A 442 -70.68 3.32 -30.47
C ARG A 442 -71.73 4.42 -30.28
N TRP A 443 -71.45 5.64 -30.75
CA TRP A 443 -72.32 6.80 -30.62
C TRP A 443 -73.02 7.19 -31.93
N TRP A 444 -72.75 6.46 -33.00
CA TRP A 444 -73.48 6.41 -34.26
C TRP A 444 -74.02 5.00 -34.44
#